data_AF-A0AB33BMY0-F1
#
_entry.id   AF-A0AB33BMY0-F1
#
_cell.length_a   1.000
_cell.length_b   1.000
_cell.length_c   1.000
_cell.angle_alpha   90.00
_cell.angle_beta   90.00
_cell.angle_gamma   90.00
#
_symmetry.space_group_name_H-M   'P 1'
#
loop_
_entity.id
_entity.type
_entity.pdbx_description
1 polymer ?
#
loop_
_entity_poly.entity_id
_entity_poly.type
_entity_poly.pdbx_seq_one_letter_code
_entity_poly.pdbx_strand_id
1 'polypeptide(L)'
;MKTIYHLKIGDFAPSESTRSFTPEGYLKCVNVRLGKAPQVRQYYAYEFPNLEGFSADQTINVYTSAEELFKPVAIQSWDGADATDYHPPKNEINAANWKDYHIGYCENVRQEGEYLLGDLLIKDKDSIDLIQNNERLEMSLGYGATLVLEQGTAPDGTVYQAKFINFIGNHVALVKYGRCGGDCRIGDQKQAPKGKTMEVSVNGIRFDIGDNKPLADALKQQQEQLENLKAAKLKVCDKQFSIGDELNAVQAIVDQLHTEKTTLEQKVGDLEKNQMTPEKLEQAATERAAVIADAKALVPTVKTEGCTCEQIKRDVIAAKAGDALVTALMGSVAVGDAKPEQIDTTFRALSAVKGTHPSNPVGDALHQQQNIKVGDGKPEDGEPKPNNKKEAWKQSF
;
A
#
# COMPACT_ATOMS: atom_id res chain seq x y z
N MET A 1 2.09 -58.75 -28.18
CA MET A 1 1.32 -57.69 -27.49
C MET A 1 2.05 -57.34 -26.21
N LYS A 2 2.53 -56.10 -26.04
CA LYS A 2 3.09 -55.65 -24.76
C LYS A 2 1.90 -55.28 -23.85
N THR A 3 1.69 -56.03 -22.79
CA THR A 3 0.78 -55.63 -21.72
C THR A 3 1.41 -54.44 -21.01
N ILE A 4 0.89 -53.25 -21.27
CA ILE A 4 1.30 -52.02 -20.58
C ILE A 4 0.44 -51.93 -19.33
N TYR A 5 0.99 -52.29 -18.18
CA TYR A 5 0.36 -52.06 -16.88
C TYR A 5 0.51 -50.58 -16.54
N HIS A 6 -0.58 -49.83 -16.58
CA HIS A 6 -0.65 -48.49 -16.00
C HIS A 6 -0.93 -48.65 -14.50
N LEU A 7 0.12 -48.87 -13.71
CA LEU A 7 0.04 -48.79 -12.25
C LEU A 7 0.25 -47.31 -11.86
N LYS A 8 -0.79 -46.67 -11.30
CA LYS A 8 -0.61 -45.38 -10.63
C LYS A 8 -0.08 -45.65 -9.23
N ILE A 9 0.96 -44.92 -8.84
CA ILE A 9 1.47 -44.92 -7.47
C ILE A 9 0.36 -44.34 -6.57
N GLY A 10 -0.36 -45.21 -5.86
CA GLY A 10 -1.54 -44.87 -5.05
C GLY A 10 -2.57 -46.00 -4.90
N ASP A 11 -2.53 -47.03 -5.76
CA ASP A 11 -3.57 -48.08 -5.85
C ASP A 11 -3.61 -49.12 -4.70
N PHE A 12 -2.89 -48.90 -3.59
CA PHE A 12 -2.89 -49.84 -2.46
C PHE A 12 -3.86 -49.40 -1.36
N ALA A 13 -5.17 -49.54 -1.61
CA ALA A 13 -6.09 -49.82 -0.52
C ALA A 13 -6.14 -51.35 -0.33
N PRO A 14 -5.98 -51.88 0.90
CA PRO A 14 -6.12 -53.32 1.16
C PRO A 14 -7.45 -53.85 0.61
N SER A 15 -7.50 -55.10 0.13
CA SER A 15 -8.70 -55.72 -0.47
C SER A 15 -9.92 -55.80 0.47
N GLU A 16 -9.73 -55.56 1.76
CA GLU A 16 -10.78 -55.49 2.79
C GLU A 16 -11.07 -54.05 3.25
N SER A 17 -10.45 -53.05 2.63
CA SER A 17 -10.72 -51.67 2.94
C SER A 17 -12.02 -51.22 2.29
N THR A 18 -12.83 -50.51 3.06
CA THR A 18 -13.95 -49.70 2.56
C THR A 18 -13.47 -48.54 1.68
N ARG A 19 -12.16 -48.37 1.51
CA ARG A 19 -11.54 -47.29 0.74
C ARG A 19 -11.00 -47.81 -0.59
N SER A 20 -11.13 -47.02 -1.65
CA SER A 20 -10.53 -47.29 -2.96
C SER A 20 -10.24 -45.98 -3.69
N PHE A 21 -9.25 -45.96 -4.56
CA PHE A 21 -8.94 -44.80 -5.39
C PHE A 21 -9.62 -44.90 -6.75
N THR A 22 -10.12 -43.76 -7.25
CA THR A 22 -10.52 -43.63 -8.65
C THR A 22 -9.29 -43.40 -9.54
N PRO A 23 -9.37 -43.58 -10.87
CA PRO A 23 -8.26 -43.29 -11.77
C PRO A 23 -7.74 -41.86 -11.67
N GLU A 24 -8.56 -40.89 -11.27
CA GLU A 24 -8.19 -39.48 -11.09
C GLU A 24 -7.43 -39.22 -9.79
N GLY A 25 -7.42 -40.19 -8.86
CA GLY A 25 -6.82 -40.07 -7.53
C GLY A 25 -7.79 -39.63 -6.44
N TYR A 26 -9.10 -39.65 -6.67
CA TYR A 26 -10.11 -39.40 -5.64
C TYR A 26 -10.27 -40.62 -4.74
N LEU A 27 -10.60 -40.40 -3.47
CA LEU A 27 -10.81 -41.47 -2.50
C LEU A 27 -12.30 -41.76 -2.36
N LYS A 28 -12.70 -42.96 -2.78
CA LYS A 28 -14.03 -43.51 -2.54
C LYS A 28 -14.03 -44.31 -1.24
N CYS A 29 -14.88 -43.91 -0.28
CA CYS A 29 -15.12 -44.59 0.99
C CYS A 29 -16.54 -45.15 0.98
N VAL A 30 -16.73 -46.47 1.03
CA VAL A 30 -18.06 -47.10 1.05
C VAL A 30 -18.51 -47.46 2.46
N ASN A 31 -19.81 -47.50 2.70
CA ASN A 31 -20.40 -47.91 4.00
C ASN A 31 -19.92 -47.06 5.19
N VAL A 32 -19.72 -45.76 4.97
CA VAL A 32 -19.30 -44.83 6.02
C VAL A 32 -20.45 -44.60 6.98
N ARG A 33 -20.21 -44.75 8.28
CA ARG A 33 -21.21 -44.44 9.32
C ARG A 33 -21.28 -42.93 9.53
N LEU A 34 -22.34 -42.31 9.00
CA LEU A 34 -22.54 -40.86 9.03
C LEU A 34 -23.23 -40.41 10.32
N GLY A 35 -24.22 -41.18 10.77
CA GLY A 35 -25.06 -40.85 11.93
C GLY A 35 -25.51 -42.10 12.68
N LYS A 36 -26.01 -41.90 13.90
CA LYS A 36 -26.52 -42.97 14.77
C LYS A 36 -27.88 -42.59 15.36
N ALA A 37 -28.82 -43.51 15.38
CA ALA A 37 -30.06 -43.36 16.13
C ALA A 37 -30.59 -44.74 16.58
N PRO A 38 -31.27 -44.83 17.74
CA PRO A 38 -31.56 -43.74 18.68
C PRO A 38 -30.31 -43.26 19.45
N GLN A 39 -30.20 -41.97 19.72
CA GLN A 39 -29.07 -41.41 20.48
C GLN A 39 -29.41 -40.07 21.14
N VAL A 40 -28.97 -39.86 22.37
CA VAL A 40 -28.92 -38.54 23.02
C VAL A 40 -27.57 -37.90 22.79
N ARG A 41 -27.56 -36.63 22.37
CA ARG A 41 -26.36 -35.83 22.14
C ARG A 41 -26.41 -34.54 22.93
N GLN A 42 -25.24 -34.06 23.34
CA GLN A 42 -25.10 -32.79 24.06
C GLN A 42 -24.86 -31.63 23.08
N TYR A 43 -25.61 -30.55 23.30
CA TYR A 43 -25.49 -29.28 22.59
C TYR A 43 -25.41 -28.16 23.62
N TYR A 44 -24.76 -27.06 23.29
CA TYR A 44 -24.92 -25.84 24.07
C TYR A 44 -26.18 -25.08 23.65
N ALA A 45 -26.82 -24.41 24.61
CA ALA A 45 -28.01 -23.60 24.33
C ALA A 45 -27.73 -22.50 23.29
N TYR A 46 -26.52 -21.92 23.28
CA TYR A 46 -26.13 -20.90 22.29
C TYR A 46 -26.15 -21.40 20.84
N GLU A 47 -26.09 -22.73 20.61
CA GLU A 47 -26.19 -23.32 19.26
C GLU A 47 -27.61 -23.14 18.68
N PHE A 48 -28.61 -22.79 19.50
CA PHE A 48 -29.99 -22.60 19.11
C PHE A 48 -30.40 -21.13 19.29
N PRO A 49 -30.59 -20.38 18.20
CA PRO A 49 -31.06 -19.00 18.28
C PRO A 49 -32.40 -18.92 18.99
N ASN A 50 -32.51 -18.05 19.99
CA ASN A 50 -33.74 -17.78 20.75
C ASN A 50 -34.27 -18.95 21.60
N LEU A 51 -33.38 -19.83 22.10
CA LEU A 51 -33.78 -20.85 23.06
C LEU A 51 -34.09 -20.23 24.43
N GLU A 52 -35.37 -20.01 24.72
CA GLU A 52 -35.82 -19.43 25.98
C GLU A 52 -35.68 -20.41 27.16
N GLY A 53 -35.33 -19.88 28.34
CA GLY A 53 -35.25 -20.67 29.58
C GLY A 53 -33.92 -21.37 29.85
N PHE A 54 -32.90 -21.16 29.01
CA PHE A 54 -31.56 -21.72 29.16
C PHE A 54 -30.50 -20.60 29.15
N SER A 55 -29.45 -20.74 29.96
CA SER A 55 -28.27 -19.87 29.80
C SER A 55 -27.46 -20.31 28.59
N ALA A 56 -26.80 -19.38 27.91
CA ALA A 56 -26.10 -19.65 26.65
C ALA A 56 -25.07 -20.80 26.75
N ASP A 57 -24.37 -20.87 27.86
CA ASP A 57 -23.34 -21.84 28.24
C ASP A 57 -23.90 -23.16 28.80
N GLN A 58 -25.20 -23.26 29.01
CA GLN A 58 -25.84 -24.48 29.50
C GLN A 58 -25.82 -25.57 28.42
N THR A 59 -25.39 -26.77 28.80
CA THR A 59 -25.53 -27.95 27.96
C THR A 59 -26.97 -28.50 28.05
N ILE A 60 -27.55 -28.80 26.89
CA ILE A 60 -28.84 -29.45 26.72
C ILE A 60 -28.64 -30.82 26.07
N ASN A 61 -29.30 -31.83 26.63
CA ASN A 61 -29.38 -33.16 26.03
C ASN A 61 -30.52 -33.17 25.00
N VAL A 62 -30.16 -33.42 23.75
CA VAL A 62 -31.11 -33.49 22.63
C VAL A 62 -31.18 -34.92 22.11
N TYR A 63 -32.37 -35.50 22.14
CA TYR A 63 -32.65 -36.85 21.66
C TYR A 63 -32.91 -36.86 20.15
N THR A 64 -32.28 -37.79 19.46
CA THR A 64 -32.57 -38.13 18.06
C THR A 64 -33.13 -39.54 18.01
N SER A 65 -34.39 -39.68 17.65
CA SER A 65 -35.04 -40.99 17.55
C SER A 65 -34.75 -41.64 16.20
N ALA A 66 -34.84 -42.98 16.15
CA ALA A 66 -34.66 -43.73 14.90
C ALA A 66 -35.75 -43.39 13.88
N GLU A 67 -36.99 -43.16 14.34
CA GLU A 67 -38.13 -42.83 13.49
C GLU A 67 -37.99 -41.46 12.80
N GLU A 68 -37.16 -40.56 13.33
CA GLU A 68 -36.91 -39.24 12.76
C GLU A 68 -35.69 -39.23 11.83
N LEU A 69 -34.56 -39.82 12.27
CA LEU A 69 -33.33 -39.84 11.46
C LEU A 69 -33.48 -40.73 10.21
N PHE A 70 -34.22 -41.83 10.31
CA PHE A 70 -34.39 -42.80 9.23
C PHE A 70 -35.67 -42.62 8.41
N LYS A 71 -36.36 -41.47 8.54
CA LYS A 71 -37.46 -41.16 7.63
C LYS A 71 -36.96 -41.19 6.18
N PRO A 72 -37.72 -41.74 5.22
CA PRO A 72 -37.31 -41.76 3.81
C PRO A 72 -36.89 -40.39 3.28
N VAL A 73 -37.62 -39.33 3.65
CA VAL A 73 -37.28 -37.94 3.28
C VAL A 73 -35.96 -37.47 3.87
N ALA A 74 -35.66 -37.85 5.13
CA ALA A 74 -34.41 -37.50 5.79
C ALA A 74 -33.23 -38.24 5.14
N ILE A 75 -33.37 -39.55 4.93
CA ILE A 75 -32.35 -40.36 4.23
C ILE A 75 -32.06 -39.79 2.84
N GLN A 76 -33.11 -39.53 2.06
CA GLN A 76 -32.98 -39.00 0.70
C GLN A 76 -32.31 -37.62 0.67
N SER A 77 -32.53 -36.77 1.68
CA SER A 77 -31.95 -35.42 1.71
C SER A 77 -30.43 -35.38 1.83
N TRP A 78 -29.79 -36.50 2.21
CA TRP A 78 -28.33 -36.61 2.28
C TRP A 78 -27.71 -37.16 0.99
N ASP A 79 -28.52 -37.75 0.11
CA ASP A 79 -28.03 -38.32 -1.15
C ASP A 79 -27.71 -37.18 -2.13
N GLY A 80 -26.44 -37.09 -2.53
CA GLY A 80 -25.89 -35.97 -3.29
C GLY A 80 -25.46 -34.77 -2.43
N ALA A 81 -25.51 -34.85 -1.10
CA ALA A 81 -25.05 -33.78 -0.22
C ALA A 81 -23.53 -33.58 -0.33
N ASP A 82 -23.07 -32.35 -0.08
CA ASP A 82 -21.64 -32.05 -0.04
C ASP A 82 -20.96 -32.74 1.15
N ALA A 83 -19.76 -33.27 0.93
CA ALA A 83 -18.82 -33.56 1.99
C ALA A 83 -17.93 -32.34 2.22
N THR A 84 -17.71 -31.96 3.48
CA THR A 84 -16.96 -30.75 3.83
C THR A 84 -15.77 -31.02 4.74
N ASP A 85 -14.72 -30.18 4.64
CA ASP A 85 -13.69 -30.12 5.68
C ASP A 85 -14.23 -29.32 6.88
N TYR A 86 -14.52 -30.01 7.98
CA TYR A 86 -15.29 -29.50 9.12
C TYR A 86 -16.68 -28.95 8.75
N HIS A 87 -17.41 -28.55 9.78
CA HIS A 87 -18.61 -27.74 9.60
C HIS A 87 -18.24 -26.34 9.12
N PRO A 88 -18.85 -25.84 8.03
CA PRO A 88 -18.72 -24.45 7.62
C PRO A 88 -19.27 -23.48 8.68
N PRO A 89 -18.96 -22.17 8.59
CA PRO A 89 -19.51 -21.15 9.48
C PRO A 89 -21.04 -21.20 9.53
N LYS A 90 -21.60 -21.03 10.73
CA LYS A 90 -23.05 -21.18 11.00
C LYS A 90 -23.61 -22.58 10.71
N ASN A 91 -22.74 -23.59 10.59
CA ASN A 91 -23.10 -24.98 10.34
C ASN A 91 -23.89 -25.19 9.03
N GLU A 92 -23.57 -24.43 7.99
CA GLU A 92 -24.29 -24.48 6.71
C GLU A 92 -23.35 -24.30 5.52
N ILE A 93 -23.40 -25.24 4.56
CA ILE A 93 -22.83 -25.04 3.22
C ILE A 93 -23.88 -24.44 2.29
N ASN A 94 -23.48 -23.45 1.50
CA ASN A 94 -24.32 -22.76 0.54
C ASN A 94 -23.49 -22.18 -0.62
N ALA A 95 -24.17 -21.56 -1.59
CA ALA A 95 -23.52 -21.01 -2.79
C ALA A 95 -22.42 -19.98 -2.51
N ALA A 96 -22.44 -19.32 -1.35
CA ALA A 96 -21.44 -18.30 -1.00
C ALA A 96 -20.14 -18.90 -0.45
N ASN A 97 -20.18 -20.09 0.16
CA ASN A 97 -19.02 -20.70 0.83
C ASN A 97 -18.63 -22.08 0.27
N TRP A 98 -19.41 -22.65 -0.66
CA TRP A 98 -19.19 -24.00 -1.19
C TRP A 98 -17.74 -24.26 -1.63
N LYS A 99 -17.12 -23.32 -2.34
CA LYS A 99 -15.75 -23.47 -2.85
C LYS A 99 -14.68 -23.63 -1.75
N ASP A 100 -14.93 -23.06 -0.58
CA ASP A 100 -13.93 -22.98 0.49
C ASP A 100 -13.96 -24.22 1.40
N TYR A 101 -15.11 -24.90 1.47
CA TYR A 101 -15.33 -26.01 2.41
C TYR A 101 -15.61 -27.35 1.75
N HIS A 102 -16.06 -27.37 0.49
CA HIS A 102 -16.38 -28.59 -0.23
C HIS A 102 -15.12 -29.43 -0.51
N ILE A 103 -15.16 -30.70 -0.10
CA ILE A 103 -14.09 -31.67 -0.34
C ILE A 103 -14.54 -32.89 -1.14
N GLY A 104 -15.85 -33.06 -1.37
CA GLY A 104 -16.38 -34.25 -2.02
C GLY A 104 -17.89 -34.36 -1.92
N TYR A 105 -18.43 -35.54 -2.20
CA TYR A 105 -19.88 -35.79 -2.20
C TYR A 105 -20.24 -37.02 -1.38
N CYS A 106 -21.45 -37.02 -0.82
CA CYS A 106 -22.08 -38.17 -0.19
C CYS A 106 -23.16 -38.76 -1.10
N GLU A 107 -23.18 -40.08 -1.23
CA GLU A 107 -24.11 -40.83 -2.10
C GLU A 107 -24.58 -42.11 -1.41
N ASN A 108 -25.63 -42.75 -1.94
CA ASN A 108 -26.09 -44.08 -1.54
C ASN A 108 -26.43 -44.16 -0.03
N VAL A 109 -27.11 -43.12 0.45
CA VAL A 109 -27.46 -42.98 1.86
C VAL A 109 -28.59 -43.93 2.23
N ARG A 110 -28.43 -44.67 3.32
CA ARG A 110 -29.37 -45.71 3.76
C ARG A 110 -29.24 -46.03 5.25
N GLN A 111 -30.25 -46.67 5.80
CA GLN A 111 -30.19 -47.20 7.16
C GLN A 111 -29.58 -48.61 7.16
N GLU A 112 -28.66 -48.87 8.09
CA GLU A 112 -28.20 -50.21 8.45
C GLU A 112 -28.10 -50.34 9.97
N GLY A 113 -29.02 -51.09 10.57
CA GLY A 113 -29.14 -51.20 12.03
C GLY A 113 -29.41 -49.83 12.68
N GLU A 114 -28.54 -49.46 13.62
CA GLU A 114 -28.59 -48.17 14.33
C GLU A 114 -27.91 -47.03 13.57
N TYR A 115 -27.37 -47.26 12.38
CA TYR A 115 -26.54 -46.29 11.66
C TYR A 115 -27.19 -45.79 10.37
N LEU A 116 -26.98 -44.50 10.10
CA LEU A 116 -27.13 -43.92 8.77
C LEU A 116 -25.80 -44.11 8.05
N LEU A 117 -25.80 -44.95 7.02
CA LEU A 117 -24.65 -45.19 6.16
C LEU A 117 -24.73 -44.34 4.90
N GLY A 118 -23.57 -44.00 4.35
CA GLY A 118 -23.44 -43.48 2.99
C GLY A 118 -22.05 -43.76 2.43
N ASP A 119 -21.92 -43.56 1.13
CA ASP A 119 -20.64 -43.64 0.43
C ASP A 119 -20.14 -42.21 0.21
N LEU A 120 -18.83 -41.99 0.41
CA LEU A 120 -18.20 -40.69 0.22
C LEU A 120 -17.20 -40.75 -0.93
N LEU A 121 -17.28 -39.78 -1.84
CA LEU A 121 -16.25 -39.54 -2.84
C LEU A 121 -15.49 -38.26 -2.46
N ILE A 122 -14.35 -38.43 -1.80
CA ILE A 122 -13.48 -37.32 -1.39
C ILE A 122 -12.52 -36.99 -2.52
N LYS A 123 -12.51 -35.73 -2.93
CA LYS A 123 -11.78 -35.22 -4.10
C LYS A 123 -10.63 -34.28 -3.71
N ASP A 124 -10.69 -33.69 -2.51
CA ASP A 124 -9.64 -32.84 -1.96
C ASP A 124 -8.41 -33.65 -1.50
N LYS A 125 -7.22 -33.21 -1.89
CA LYS A 125 -5.97 -33.96 -1.67
C LYS A 125 -5.56 -33.97 -0.19
N ASP A 126 -5.71 -32.85 0.50
CA ASP A 126 -5.29 -32.73 1.90
C ASP A 126 -6.20 -33.59 2.80
N SER A 127 -7.51 -33.56 2.53
CA SER A 127 -8.49 -34.42 3.21
C SER A 127 -8.23 -35.90 2.97
N ILE A 128 -7.86 -36.29 1.74
CA ILE A 128 -7.46 -37.66 1.41
C ILE A 128 -6.26 -38.08 2.26
N ASP A 129 -5.22 -37.25 2.37
CA ASP A 129 -4.03 -37.57 3.15
C ASP A 129 -4.35 -37.73 4.64
N LEU A 130 -5.18 -36.86 5.20
CA LEU A 130 -5.64 -36.95 6.59
C LEU A 130 -6.41 -38.25 6.87
N ILE A 131 -7.23 -38.71 5.92
CA ILE A 131 -7.94 -39.99 6.02
C ILE A 131 -6.98 -41.17 5.91
N GLN A 132 -6.05 -41.14 4.95
CA GLN A 132 -5.08 -42.22 4.74
C GLN A 132 -4.15 -42.39 5.95
N ASN A 133 -3.75 -41.28 6.58
CA ASN A 133 -2.92 -41.28 7.79
C ASN A 133 -3.73 -41.58 9.06
N ASN A 134 -5.06 -41.76 8.97
CA ASN A 134 -5.97 -41.94 10.11
C ASN A 134 -5.93 -40.79 11.12
N GLU A 135 -5.58 -39.59 10.67
CA GLU A 135 -5.56 -38.37 11.50
C GLU A 135 -6.97 -37.78 11.65
N ARG A 136 -7.81 -37.97 10.62
CA ARG A 136 -9.20 -37.51 10.60
C ARG A 136 -10.10 -38.53 9.91
N LEU A 137 -11.06 -39.06 10.66
CA LEU A 137 -11.93 -40.13 10.19
C LEU A 137 -13.38 -39.97 10.63
N GLU A 138 -13.66 -39.18 11.68
CA GLU A 138 -14.99 -39.10 12.26
C GLU A 138 -15.92 -38.22 11.43
N MET A 139 -17.20 -38.56 11.44
CA MET A 139 -18.26 -37.92 10.68
C MET A 139 -19.18 -37.12 11.59
N SER A 140 -19.61 -35.97 11.08
CA SER A 140 -20.67 -35.19 11.69
C SER A 140 -21.64 -34.69 10.63
N LEU A 141 -22.94 -34.79 10.92
CA LEU A 141 -23.99 -34.38 10.01
C LEU A 141 -24.33 -32.91 10.24
N GLY A 142 -24.31 -32.10 9.18
CA GLY A 142 -24.81 -30.73 9.16
C GLY A 142 -26.17 -30.65 8.48
N TYR A 143 -27.21 -30.26 9.23
CA TYR A 143 -28.60 -30.38 8.80
C TYR A 143 -29.48 -29.26 9.36
N GLY A 144 -30.61 -29.05 8.68
CA GLY A 144 -31.78 -28.42 9.29
C GLY A 144 -32.61 -29.46 10.04
N ALA A 145 -33.07 -29.13 11.24
CA ALA A 145 -34.03 -29.92 12.00
C ALA A 145 -34.88 -29.01 12.89
N THR A 146 -36.08 -29.44 13.24
CA THR A 146 -36.92 -28.76 14.23
C THR A 146 -36.56 -29.27 15.62
N LEU A 147 -36.12 -28.37 16.50
CA LEU A 147 -35.92 -28.66 17.92
C LEU A 147 -37.26 -28.55 18.66
N VAL A 148 -37.67 -29.62 19.33
CA VAL A 148 -38.88 -29.63 20.18
C VAL A 148 -38.44 -29.77 21.63
N LEU A 149 -38.74 -28.77 22.46
CA LEU A 149 -38.50 -28.81 23.90
C LEU A 149 -39.48 -29.79 24.56
N GLU A 150 -38.97 -30.93 25.00
CA GLU A 150 -39.74 -32.01 25.61
C GLU A 150 -38.81 -32.79 26.53
N GLN A 151 -39.20 -32.89 27.80
CA GLN A 151 -38.48 -33.71 28.77
C GLN A 151 -38.85 -35.18 28.54
N GLY A 152 -37.85 -36.05 28.47
CA GLY A 152 -38.08 -37.48 28.33
C GLY A 152 -36.85 -38.32 28.66
N THR A 153 -37.01 -39.63 28.48
CA THR A 153 -35.95 -40.61 28.71
C THR A 153 -35.79 -41.45 27.45
N ALA A 154 -34.56 -41.52 26.94
CA ALA A 154 -34.23 -42.34 25.78
C ALA A 154 -34.25 -43.85 26.14
N PRO A 155 -34.29 -44.75 25.14
CA PRO A 155 -34.33 -46.19 25.39
C PRO A 155 -33.16 -46.75 26.23
N ASP A 156 -32.02 -46.05 26.24
CA ASP A 156 -30.84 -46.40 27.03
C ASP A 156 -30.87 -45.85 28.48
N GLY A 157 -31.97 -45.17 28.87
CA GLY A 157 -32.15 -44.55 30.17
C GLY A 157 -31.63 -43.11 30.28
N THR A 158 -31.05 -42.55 29.22
CA THR A 158 -30.52 -41.18 29.24
C THR A 158 -31.66 -40.16 29.19
N VAL A 159 -31.69 -39.25 30.17
CA VAL A 159 -32.67 -38.15 30.18
C VAL A 159 -32.31 -37.07 29.16
N TYR A 160 -33.31 -36.52 28.49
CA TYR A 160 -33.17 -35.44 27.52
C TYR A 160 -34.16 -34.30 27.79
N GLN A 161 -33.79 -33.09 27.35
CA GLN A 161 -34.60 -31.87 27.50
C GLN A 161 -35.27 -31.44 26.20
N ALA A 162 -34.81 -31.98 25.07
CA ALA A 162 -35.35 -31.70 23.76
C ALA A 162 -35.19 -32.91 22.84
N LYS A 163 -35.93 -32.91 21.72
CA LYS A 163 -35.76 -33.86 20.63
C LYS A 163 -35.69 -33.15 19.29
N PHE A 164 -34.97 -33.74 18.35
CA PHE A 164 -35.00 -33.29 16.95
C PHE A 164 -36.02 -34.08 16.14
N ILE A 165 -36.76 -33.35 15.31
CA ILE A 165 -37.67 -33.91 14.31
C ILE A 165 -37.44 -33.23 12.95
N ASN A 166 -37.95 -33.83 11.87
CA ASN A 166 -37.94 -33.25 10.52
C ASN A 166 -36.52 -32.91 10.01
N PHE A 167 -35.63 -33.90 10.02
CA PHE A 167 -34.27 -33.74 9.49
C PHE A 167 -34.26 -33.50 7.98
N ILE A 168 -33.47 -32.52 7.55
CA ILE A 168 -33.13 -32.23 6.17
C ILE A 168 -31.61 -32.03 6.09
N GLY A 169 -30.94 -32.92 5.37
CA GLY A 169 -29.50 -32.90 5.17
C GLY A 169 -29.02 -31.68 4.39
N ASN A 170 -27.86 -31.15 4.79
CA ASN A 170 -27.16 -30.08 4.09
C ASN A 170 -25.74 -30.50 3.70
N HIS A 171 -24.94 -31.04 4.63
CA HIS A 171 -23.60 -31.57 4.36
C HIS A 171 -23.12 -32.65 5.36
N VAL A 172 -22.16 -33.48 4.92
CA VAL A 172 -21.44 -34.43 5.79
C VAL A 172 -20.04 -33.89 6.06
N ALA A 173 -19.74 -33.54 7.31
CA ALA A 173 -18.45 -32.99 7.68
C ALA A 173 -17.44 -34.10 8.07
N LEU A 174 -16.25 -34.03 7.48
CA LEU A 174 -15.06 -34.74 7.93
C LEU A 174 -14.46 -33.98 9.11
N VAL A 175 -14.52 -34.58 10.30
CA VAL A 175 -14.09 -33.95 11.56
C VAL A 175 -13.13 -34.84 12.32
N LYS A 176 -12.36 -34.24 13.23
CA LYS A 176 -11.49 -34.99 14.12
C LYS A 176 -12.29 -35.79 15.16
N TYR A 177 -13.32 -35.17 15.73
CA TYR A 177 -14.24 -35.78 16.67
C TYR A 177 -15.69 -35.39 16.31
N GLY A 178 -16.57 -36.38 16.13
CA GLY A 178 -17.96 -36.19 15.76
C GLY A 178 -18.90 -36.29 16.97
N ARG A 179 -20.01 -35.53 16.97
CA ARG A 179 -20.98 -35.52 18.09
C ARG A 179 -21.70 -36.86 18.25
N CYS A 180 -21.78 -37.62 17.17
CA CYS A 180 -22.31 -38.97 17.10
C CYS A 180 -21.41 -39.98 17.86
N GLY A 181 -20.20 -39.57 18.22
CA GLY A 181 -19.15 -40.41 18.81
C GLY A 181 -18.31 -41.08 17.74
N GLY A 182 -17.13 -41.57 18.14
CA GLY A 182 -16.13 -42.10 17.22
C GLY A 182 -16.51 -43.37 16.46
N ASP A 183 -17.71 -43.93 16.68
CA ASP A 183 -18.28 -44.97 15.84
C ASP A 183 -18.82 -44.45 14.50
N CYS A 184 -19.20 -43.17 14.42
CA CYS A 184 -19.63 -42.53 13.19
C CYS A 184 -18.37 -42.00 12.49
N ARG A 185 -17.77 -42.82 11.63
CA ARG A 185 -16.47 -42.57 11.00
C ARG A 185 -16.30 -43.33 9.68
N ILE A 186 -15.32 -42.91 8.89
CA ILE A 186 -14.68 -43.69 7.83
C ILE A 186 -13.79 -44.74 8.50
N GLY A 187 -13.97 -46.04 8.21
CA GLY A 187 -12.95 -47.00 8.65
C GLY A 187 -13.33 -48.47 8.67
N ASP A 188 -12.26 -49.26 8.64
CA ASP A 188 -12.24 -50.72 8.48
C ASP A 188 -12.19 -51.44 9.85
N GLN A 189 -13.21 -51.24 10.69
CA GLN A 189 -13.48 -51.93 11.97
C GLN A 189 -12.84 -51.43 13.29
N LYS A 190 -11.81 -50.58 13.37
CA LYS A 190 -11.23 -50.19 14.70
C LYS A 190 -11.85 -48.94 15.34
N GLN A 191 -12.50 -49.09 16.49
CA GLN A 191 -13.12 -48.01 17.27
C GLN A 191 -12.09 -46.96 17.73
N ALA A 192 -12.43 -45.67 17.62
CA ALA A 192 -11.66 -44.59 18.22
C ALA A 192 -11.95 -44.50 19.74
N PRO A 193 -11.01 -44.01 20.56
CA PRO A 193 -11.23 -43.85 22.00
C PRO A 193 -12.39 -42.88 22.28
N LYS A 194 -13.30 -43.28 23.18
CA LYS A 194 -14.41 -42.43 23.65
C LYS A 194 -13.86 -41.25 24.48
N GLY A 195 -14.48 -40.08 24.34
CA GLY A 195 -14.33 -38.98 25.31
C GLY A 195 -13.63 -37.71 24.84
N LYS A 196 -13.69 -37.37 23.54
CA LYS A 196 -13.21 -36.07 23.03
C LYS A 196 -14.36 -35.31 22.37
N THR A 197 -14.33 -33.99 22.52
CA THR A 197 -15.40 -33.05 22.15
C THR A 197 -15.35 -32.71 20.67
N MET A 198 -16.49 -32.39 20.06
CA MET A 198 -16.54 -32.01 18.64
C MET A 198 -15.63 -30.82 18.34
N GLU A 199 -15.04 -30.80 17.16
CA GLU A 199 -14.24 -29.67 16.68
C GLU A 199 -14.95 -29.02 15.46
N VAL A 200 -14.98 -27.69 15.40
CA VAL A 200 -15.57 -26.88 14.32
C VAL A 200 -14.58 -25.86 13.80
N SER A 201 -14.72 -25.44 12.54
CA SER A 201 -13.89 -24.38 11.96
C SER A 201 -14.66 -23.06 11.83
N VAL A 202 -14.09 -21.97 12.32
CA VAL A 202 -14.57 -20.59 12.07
C VAL A 202 -13.43 -19.82 11.42
N ASN A 203 -13.63 -19.34 10.20
CA ASN A 203 -12.63 -18.59 9.42
C ASN A 203 -11.28 -19.32 9.27
N GLY A 204 -11.29 -20.65 9.15
CA GLY A 204 -10.08 -21.48 9.04
C GLY A 204 -9.41 -21.81 10.38
N ILE A 205 -9.91 -21.28 11.50
CA ILE A 205 -9.43 -21.57 12.85
C ILE A 205 -10.31 -22.66 13.46
N ARG A 206 -9.71 -23.65 14.12
CA ARG A 206 -10.39 -24.83 14.68
C ARG A 206 -10.71 -24.61 16.17
N PHE A 207 -11.92 -25.00 16.59
CA PHE A 207 -12.47 -24.81 17.94
C PHE A 207 -13.13 -26.09 18.46
N ASP A 208 -12.85 -26.49 19.69
CA ASP A 208 -13.56 -27.59 20.34
C ASP A 208 -14.89 -27.10 20.97
N ILE A 209 -16.04 -27.66 20.58
CA ILE A 209 -17.37 -27.43 21.20
C ILE A 209 -17.49 -28.22 22.51
N GLY A 210 -16.59 -28.01 23.46
CA GLY A 210 -16.69 -28.72 24.75
C GLY A 210 -15.78 -28.24 25.86
N ASP A 211 -14.94 -27.25 25.59
CA ASP A 211 -14.18 -26.57 26.63
C ASP A 211 -14.36 -25.07 26.38
N ASN A 212 -14.60 -24.27 27.42
CA ASN A 212 -14.62 -22.80 27.29
C ASN A 212 -13.18 -22.24 27.25
N LYS A 213 -12.18 -23.12 27.43
CA LYS A 213 -10.76 -22.79 27.30
C LYS A 213 -10.31 -22.31 25.93
N PRO A 214 -10.74 -22.85 24.77
CA PRO A 214 -10.35 -22.34 23.46
C PRO A 214 -10.92 -20.95 23.19
N LEU A 215 -12.08 -20.58 23.75
CA LEU A 215 -12.56 -19.20 23.70
C LEU A 215 -11.71 -18.30 24.62
N ALA A 216 -11.38 -18.76 25.83
CA ALA A 216 -10.48 -18.04 26.73
C ALA A 216 -9.04 -17.95 26.20
N ASP A 217 -8.56 -18.98 25.49
CA ASP A 217 -7.24 -19.10 24.88
C ASP A 217 -7.20 -18.38 23.54
N ALA A 218 -8.29 -18.32 22.77
CA ALA A 218 -8.41 -17.47 21.59
C ALA A 218 -8.53 -16.01 22.00
N LEU A 219 -9.29 -15.68 23.06
CA LEU A 219 -9.30 -14.35 23.66
C LEU A 219 -7.92 -14.02 24.22
N LYS A 220 -7.25 -14.95 24.90
CA LYS A 220 -5.89 -14.76 25.41
C LYS A 220 -4.86 -14.68 24.29
N GLN A 221 -5.00 -15.41 23.20
CA GLN A 221 -4.11 -15.38 22.05
C GLN A 221 -4.36 -14.13 21.22
N GLN A 222 -5.60 -13.66 21.12
CA GLN A 222 -5.95 -12.36 20.54
C GLN A 222 -5.47 -11.22 21.45
N GLN A 223 -5.53 -11.40 22.77
CA GLN A 223 -4.97 -10.49 23.78
C GLN A 223 -3.44 -10.49 23.72
N GLU A 224 -2.78 -11.64 23.60
CA GLU A 224 -1.34 -11.80 23.44
C GLU A 224 -0.88 -11.30 22.07
N GLN A 225 -1.68 -11.45 21.02
CA GLN A 225 -1.45 -10.82 19.72
C GLN A 225 -1.62 -9.31 19.81
N LEU A 226 -2.60 -8.81 20.55
CA LEU A 226 -2.74 -7.38 20.86
C LEU A 226 -1.56 -6.88 21.67
N GLU A 227 -1.13 -7.60 22.71
CA GLU A 227 0.02 -7.26 23.54
C GLU A 227 1.32 -7.36 22.75
N ASN A 228 1.47 -8.33 21.84
CA ASN A 228 2.60 -8.44 20.92
C ASN A 228 2.57 -7.36 19.85
N LEU A 229 1.39 -6.93 19.36
CA LEU A 229 1.26 -5.77 18.49
C LEU A 229 1.59 -4.48 19.24
N LYS A 230 1.13 -4.34 20.49
CA LYS A 230 1.46 -3.20 21.37
C LYS A 230 2.96 -3.18 21.74
N ALA A 231 3.58 -4.35 21.88
CA ALA A 231 5.00 -4.53 22.17
C ALA A 231 5.87 -4.53 20.90
N ALA A 232 5.27 -4.65 19.71
CA ALA A 232 5.98 -4.54 18.45
C ALA A 232 6.54 -3.13 18.35
N LYS A 233 7.85 -3.05 18.15
CA LYS A 233 8.57 -1.79 18.16
C LYS A 233 8.75 -1.28 16.75
N LEU A 234 8.11 -0.17 16.40
CA LEU A 234 8.34 0.47 15.11
C LEU A 234 9.64 1.27 15.18
N LYS A 235 10.54 1.06 14.22
CA LYS A 235 11.80 1.81 14.11
C LYS A 235 11.66 2.86 13.02
N VAL A 236 11.71 4.13 13.40
CA VAL A 236 11.76 5.27 12.47
C VAL A 236 13.09 5.99 12.72
N CYS A 237 13.99 5.91 11.75
CA CYS A 237 15.39 6.32 11.89
C CYS A 237 16.07 5.64 13.10
N ASP A 238 16.73 6.41 13.97
CA ASP A 238 17.48 5.88 15.13
C ASP A 238 16.65 5.74 16.41
N LYS A 239 15.33 5.99 16.35
CA LYS A 239 14.44 5.90 17.52
C LYS A 239 13.48 4.71 17.42
N GLN A 240 13.15 4.14 18.57
CA GLN A 240 12.34 2.93 18.70
C GLN A 240 11.13 3.22 19.61
N PHE A 241 9.93 2.84 19.17
CA PHE A 241 8.67 3.17 19.87
C PHE A 241 7.76 1.95 20.02
N SER A 242 7.05 1.83 21.15
CA SER A 242 6.01 0.82 21.38
C SER A 242 4.65 1.32 20.88
N ILE A 243 3.86 0.44 20.27
CA ILE A 243 2.62 0.79 19.54
C ILE A 243 1.40 1.02 20.48
N GLY A 244 1.55 0.76 21.78
CA GLY A 244 0.43 0.71 22.74
C GLY A 244 -0.30 2.02 23.07
N ASP A 245 0.34 3.20 23.07
CA ASP A 245 -0.24 4.39 23.72
C ASP A 245 -0.21 5.72 22.94
N GLU A 246 0.29 5.78 21.70
CA GLU A 246 0.68 7.09 21.16
C GLU A 246 0.30 7.36 19.70
N LEU A 247 -0.95 7.13 19.31
CA LEU A 247 -1.44 7.67 18.03
C LEU A 247 -1.27 9.21 17.98
N ASN A 248 -1.44 9.89 19.13
CA ASN A 248 -1.26 11.33 19.26
C ASN A 248 0.21 11.77 19.24
N ALA A 249 1.15 10.98 19.82
CA ALA A 249 2.57 11.37 19.77
C ALA A 249 3.19 11.07 18.40
N VAL A 250 2.75 10.00 17.74
CA VAL A 250 3.10 9.72 16.34
C VAL A 250 2.56 10.82 15.43
N GLN A 251 1.31 11.26 15.62
CA GLN A 251 0.75 12.39 14.86
C GLN A 251 1.51 13.70 15.12
N ALA A 252 1.83 14.01 16.38
CA ALA A 252 2.61 15.20 16.72
C ALA A 252 4.01 15.21 16.07
N ILE A 253 4.66 14.05 15.97
CA ILE A 253 5.96 13.91 15.30
C ILE A 253 5.81 14.00 13.78
N VAL A 254 4.74 13.43 13.19
CA VAL A 254 4.44 13.58 11.76
C VAL A 254 4.22 15.05 11.41
N ASP A 255 3.47 15.78 12.23
CA ASP A 255 3.21 17.21 12.04
C ASP A 255 4.50 18.04 12.19
N GLN A 256 5.36 17.69 13.16
CA GLN A 256 6.67 18.32 13.31
C GLN A 256 7.58 18.05 12.10
N LEU A 257 7.67 16.80 11.63
CA LEU A 257 8.46 16.44 10.45
C LEU A 257 7.95 17.12 9.18
N HIS A 258 6.63 17.29 9.05
CA HIS A 258 6.04 18.03 7.93
C HIS A 258 6.42 19.50 7.96
N THR A 259 6.42 20.10 9.16
CA THR A 259 6.85 21.49 9.39
C THR A 259 8.34 21.68 9.09
N GLU A 260 9.20 20.77 9.56
CA GLU A 260 10.64 20.80 9.30
C GLU A 260 10.96 20.59 7.83
N LYS A 261 10.27 19.66 7.15
CA LYS A 261 10.41 19.45 5.69
C LYS A 261 10.05 20.71 4.91
N THR A 262 8.93 21.35 5.23
CA THR A 262 8.51 22.60 4.57
C THR A 262 9.53 23.72 4.77
N THR A 263 10.11 23.81 5.97
CA THR A 263 11.15 24.79 6.30
C THR A 263 12.45 24.52 5.53
N LEU A 264 12.85 23.25 5.40
CA LEU A 264 14.03 22.86 4.63
C LEU A 264 13.84 23.10 3.13
N GLU A 265 12.66 22.81 2.58
CA GLU A 265 12.33 23.11 1.18
C GLU A 265 12.39 24.62 0.90
N GLN A 266 11.91 25.48 1.81
CA GLN A 266 12.09 26.93 1.71
C GLN A 266 13.58 27.32 1.75
N LYS A 267 14.36 26.78 2.69
CA LYS A 267 15.80 27.07 2.78
C LYS A 267 16.58 26.61 1.55
N VAL A 268 16.23 25.45 0.99
CA VAL A 268 16.82 24.94 -0.26
C VAL A 268 16.48 25.89 -1.41
N GLY A 269 15.22 26.31 -1.56
CA GLY A 269 14.84 27.27 -2.59
C GLY A 269 15.52 28.63 -2.45
N ASP A 270 15.75 29.11 -1.23
CA ASP A 270 16.50 30.35 -0.97
C ASP A 270 18.00 30.19 -1.25
N LEU A 271 18.59 29.03 -0.95
CA LEU A 271 19.98 28.71 -1.28
C LEU A 271 20.17 28.54 -2.79
N GLU A 272 19.22 27.93 -3.50
CA GLU A 272 19.23 27.81 -4.96
C GLU A 272 19.15 29.18 -5.65
N LYS A 273 18.30 30.09 -5.16
CA LYS A 273 18.24 31.48 -5.67
C LYS A 273 19.55 32.24 -5.48
N ASN A 274 20.30 31.91 -4.42
CA ASN A 274 21.56 32.55 -4.06
C ASN A 274 22.80 31.80 -4.57
N GLN A 275 22.65 30.66 -5.26
CA GLN A 275 23.78 29.96 -5.85
C GLN A 275 24.35 30.70 -7.06
N MET A 276 25.67 30.74 -7.11
CA MET A 276 26.42 31.19 -8.29
C MET A 276 26.26 30.11 -9.38
N THR A 277 25.31 30.31 -10.29
CA THR A 277 25.15 29.40 -11.43
C THR A 277 26.38 29.45 -12.33
N PRO A 278 26.73 28.36 -13.04
CA PRO A 278 27.84 28.35 -14.00
C PRO A 278 27.76 29.53 -14.99
N GLU A 279 26.56 29.90 -15.43
CA GLU A 279 26.32 31.03 -16.34
C GLU A 279 26.66 32.38 -15.71
N LYS A 280 26.30 32.62 -14.44
CA LYS A 280 26.67 33.85 -13.72
C LYS A 280 28.19 33.93 -13.50
N LEU A 281 28.83 32.79 -13.30
CA LEU A 281 30.29 32.67 -13.15
C LEU A 281 31.02 32.97 -14.46
N GLU A 282 30.49 32.46 -15.58
CA GLU A 282 31.02 32.73 -16.93
C GLU A 282 30.79 34.19 -17.36
N GLN A 283 29.63 34.76 -17.03
CA GLN A 283 29.35 36.18 -17.25
C GLN A 283 30.31 37.06 -16.42
N ALA A 284 30.50 36.77 -15.14
CA ALA A 284 31.43 37.51 -14.29
C ALA A 284 32.89 37.39 -14.78
N ALA A 285 33.29 36.22 -15.29
CA ALA A 285 34.61 36.02 -15.90
C ALA A 285 34.78 36.85 -17.19
N THR A 286 33.75 36.91 -18.03
CA THR A 286 33.73 37.69 -19.27
C THR A 286 33.80 39.19 -18.98
N GLU A 287 32.99 39.69 -18.05
CA GLU A 287 32.99 41.09 -17.62
C GLU A 287 34.34 41.48 -17.02
N ARG A 288 34.94 40.60 -16.21
CA ARG A 288 36.28 40.83 -15.65
C ARG A 288 37.34 40.88 -16.74
N ALA A 289 37.29 40.01 -17.75
CA ALA A 289 38.22 40.04 -18.86
C ALA A 289 38.12 41.35 -19.67
N ALA A 290 36.89 41.83 -19.93
CA ALA A 290 36.66 43.10 -20.62
C ALA A 290 37.21 44.29 -19.83
N VAL A 291 36.93 44.36 -18.52
CA VAL A 291 37.47 45.44 -17.65
C VAL A 291 38.99 45.44 -17.63
N ILE A 292 39.63 44.27 -17.58
CA ILE A 292 41.10 44.16 -17.62
C ILE A 292 41.66 44.64 -18.95
N ALA A 293 41.08 44.21 -20.08
CA ALA A 293 41.51 44.63 -21.41
C ALA A 293 41.39 46.15 -21.57
N ASP A 294 40.26 46.70 -21.14
CA ASP A 294 39.96 48.12 -21.18
C ASP A 294 40.90 48.95 -20.30
N ALA A 295 41.17 48.46 -19.10
CA ALA A 295 42.06 49.11 -18.16
C ALA A 295 43.49 49.15 -18.69
N LYS A 296 44.00 48.05 -19.24
CA LYS A 296 45.34 48.00 -19.84
C LYS A 296 45.47 48.86 -21.09
N ALA A 297 44.40 49.00 -21.88
CA ALA A 297 44.39 49.90 -23.03
C ALA A 297 44.42 51.38 -22.63
N LEU A 298 43.76 51.75 -21.52
CA LEU A 298 43.74 53.13 -21.01
C LEU A 298 45.03 53.48 -20.25
N VAL A 299 45.51 52.57 -19.41
CA VAL A 299 46.68 52.73 -18.55
C VAL A 299 47.49 51.42 -18.56
N PRO A 300 48.51 51.29 -19.42
CA PRO A 300 49.27 50.04 -19.57
C PRO A 300 49.94 49.52 -18.29
N THR A 301 50.22 50.41 -17.34
CA THR A 301 50.89 50.11 -16.07
C THR A 301 49.93 49.80 -14.92
N VAL A 302 48.61 49.77 -15.15
CA VAL A 302 47.63 49.53 -14.09
C VAL A 302 47.72 48.09 -13.56
N LYS A 303 47.67 47.95 -12.22
CA LYS A 303 47.70 46.64 -11.56
C LYS A 303 46.35 45.96 -11.68
N THR A 304 46.31 44.80 -12.32
CA THR A 304 45.08 44.00 -12.51
C THR A 304 45.07 42.69 -11.73
N GLU A 305 46.24 42.23 -11.29
CA GLU A 305 46.40 40.98 -10.54
C GLU A 305 46.04 41.19 -9.06
N GLY A 306 45.18 40.31 -8.54
CA GLY A 306 44.68 40.40 -7.16
C GLY A 306 43.67 41.53 -6.90
N CYS A 307 43.35 42.36 -7.90
CA CYS A 307 42.39 43.46 -7.77
C CYS A 307 40.98 43.04 -8.19
N THR A 308 39.96 43.63 -7.55
CA THR A 308 38.56 43.54 -7.98
C THR A 308 38.34 44.41 -9.22
N CYS A 309 37.29 44.13 -10.01
CA CYS A 309 36.94 44.98 -11.16
C CYS A 309 36.71 46.43 -10.76
N GLU A 310 36.09 46.67 -9.61
CA GLU A 310 35.88 48.02 -9.08
C GLU A 310 37.21 48.71 -8.75
N GLN A 311 38.14 48.01 -8.09
CA GLN A 311 39.47 48.56 -7.79
C GLN A 311 40.22 48.93 -9.08
N ILE A 312 40.18 48.08 -10.09
CA ILE A 312 40.81 48.34 -11.39
C ILE A 312 40.21 49.61 -12.03
N LYS A 313 38.88 49.76 -12.02
CA LYS A 313 38.21 50.95 -12.56
C LYS A 313 38.62 52.22 -11.83
N ARG A 314 38.65 52.18 -10.49
CA ARG A 314 39.09 53.32 -9.65
C ARG A 314 40.55 53.67 -9.92
N ASP A 315 41.44 52.70 -10.02
CA ASP A 315 42.86 52.92 -10.28
C ASP A 315 43.10 53.57 -11.66
N VAL A 316 42.34 53.16 -12.69
CA VAL A 316 42.39 53.79 -14.02
C VAL A 316 41.91 55.24 -13.98
N ILE A 317 40.79 55.50 -13.30
CA ILE A 317 40.25 56.87 -13.18
C ILE A 317 41.22 57.76 -12.40
N ALA A 318 41.82 57.25 -11.32
CA ALA A 318 42.83 57.97 -10.54
C ALA A 318 44.07 58.29 -11.38
N ALA A 319 44.56 57.33 -12.17
CA ALA A 319 45.69 57.54 -13.08
C ALA A 319 45.36 58.51 -14.24
N LYS A 320 44.07 58.73 -14.53
CA LYS A 320 43.56 59.64 -15.56
C LYS A 320 42.87 60.88 -14.95
N ALA A 321 43.17 61.26 -13.71
CA ALA A 321 42.48 62.35 -13.02
C ALA A 321 42.50 63.70 -13.75
N GLY A 322 43.52 63.94 -14.61
CA GLY A 322 43.62 65.15 -15.45
C GLY A 322 42.87 65.07 -16.79
N ASP A 323 42.18 63.98 -17.10
CA ASP A 323 41.38 63.82 -18.32
C ASP A 323 40.11 64.67 -18.25
N ALA A 324 39.76 65.34 -19.35
CA ALA A 324 38.58 66.21 -19.41
C ALA A 324 37.27 65.45 -19.13
N LEU A 325 37.17 64.18 -19.55
CA LEU A 325 36.01 63.33 -19.29
C LEU A 325 35.95 62.91 -17.82
N VAL A 326 37.10 62.59 -17.22
CA VAL A 326 37.17 62.30 -15.78
C VAL A 326 36.75 63.51 -14.98
N THR A 327 37.27 64.70 -15.31
CA THR A 327 36.92 65.95 -14.63
C THR A 327 35.42 66.25 -14.76
N ALA A 328 34.84 66.07 -15.95
CA ALA A 328 33.42 66.35 -16.20
C ALA A 328 32.48 65.38 -15.47
N LEU A 329 32.84 64.09 -15.40
CA LEU A 329 31.98 63.05 -14.81
C LEU A 329 32.19 62.85 -13.31
N MET A 330 33.40 63.12 -12.80
CA MET A 330 33.71 63.05 -11.37
C MET A 330 33.39 64.37 -10.65
N GLY A 331 33.48 65.51 -11.34
CA GLY A 331 33.29 66.82 -10.74
C GLY A 331 34.28 67.06 -9.60
N SER A 332 33.78 67.49 -8.43
CA SER A 332 34.58 67.68 -7.21
C SER A 332 34.68 66.42 -6.34
N VAL A 333 34.13 65.27 -6.77
CA VAL A 333 34.14 64.04 -5.98
C VAL A 333 35.47 63.31 -6.18
N ALA A 334 36.16 63.05 -5.07
CA ALA A 334 37.39 62.25 -5.09
C ALA A 334 37.08 60.80 -5.48
N VAL A 335 38.01 60.14 -6.19
CA VAL A 335 37.84 58.76 -6.67
C VAL A 335 37.55 57.76 -5.54
N GLY A 336 38.04 58.01 -4.32
CA GLY A 336 37.74 57.19 -3.15
C GLY A 336 36.29 57.30 -2.66
N ASP A 337 35.68 58.48 -2.80
CA ASP A 337 34.35 58.80 -2.25
C ASP A 337 33.21 58.60 -3.28
N ALA A 338 33.56 58.35 -4.53
CA ALA A 338 32.59 58.17 -5.61
C ALA A 338 31.81 56.85 -5.46
N LYS A 339 30.51 56.94 -5.77
CA LYS A 339 29.61 55.79 -5.79
C LYS A 339 29.99 54.83 -6.94
N PRO A 340 29.78 53.51 -6.79
CA PRO A 340 30.12 52.53 -7.82
C PRO A 340 29.54 52.87 -9.21
N GLU A 341 28.33 53.40 -9.28
CA GLU A 341 27.68 53.77 -10.55
C GLU A 341 28.40 54.93 -11.26
N GLN A 342 28.96 55.87 -10.49
CA GLN A 342 29.70 57.01 -11.02
C GLN A 342 31.08 56.57 -11.53
N ILE A 343 31.74 55.65 -10.81
CA ILE A 343 32.98 55.00 -11.25
C ILE A 343 32.75 54.21 -12.55
N ASP A 344 31.67 53.43 -12.62
CA ASP A 344 31.33 52.64 -13.81
C ASP A 344 31.02 53.52 -15.01
N THR A 345 30.27 54.59 -14.82
CA THR A 345 29.94 55.55 -15.89
C THR A 345 31.21 56.23 -16.41
N THR A 346 32.08 56.69 -15.52
CA THR A 346 33.34 57.35 -15.87
C THR A 346 34.30 56.41 -16.59
N PHE A 347 34.46 55.18 -16.08
CA PHE A 347 35.31 54.17 -16.70
C PHE A 347 34.79 53.75 -18.08
N ARG A 348 33.46 53.61 -18.26
CA ARG A 348 32.84 53.32 -19.56
C ARG A 348 33.05 54.47 -20.56
N ALA A 349 32.92 55.72 -20.11
CA ALA A 349 33.15 56.89 -20.96
C ALA A 349 34.59 56.95 -21.46
N LEU A 350 35.57 56.80 -20.55
CA LEU A 350 36.98 56.65 -20.91
C LEU A 350 37.19 55.49 -21.89
N SER A 351 36.50 54.38 -21.62
CA SER A 351 36.59 53.17 -22.41
C SER A 351 36.04 53.28 -23.83
N ALA A 352 35.07 54.15 -24.05
CA ALA A 352 34.45 54.39 -25.35
C ALA A 352 35.30 55.29 -26.26
N VAL A 353 36.19 56.10 -25.68
CA VAL A 353 37.06 57.04 -26.42
C VAL A 353 38.49 56.51 -26.61
N LYS A 354 38.73 55.23 -26.32
CA LYS A 354 40.04 54.58 -26.49
C LYS A 354 40.51 54.73 -27.94
N GLY A 355 41.58 55.49 -28.16
CA GLY A 355 42.19 55.69 -29.47
C GLY A 355 41.76 56.96 -30.21
N THR A 356 40.82 57.75 -29.68
CA THR A 356 40.58 59.12 -30.18
C THR A 356 41.40 60.10 -29.36
N HIS A 357 42.46 60.67 -29.94
CA HIS A 357 43.05 61.88 -29.39
C HIS A 357 42.02 63.01 -29.50
N PRO A 358 41.79 63.81 -28.46
CA PRO A 358 41.01 65.03 -28.61
C PRO A 358 41.77 65.99 -29.53
N SER A 359 41.43 66.02 -30.82
CA SER A 359 41.80 67.13 -31.71
C SER A 359 41.05 68.36 -31.21
N ASN A 360 41.75 69.44 -30.86
CA ASN A 360 41.13 70.72 -30.57
C ASN A 360 40.66 71.33 -31.90
N PRO A 361 39.35 71.26 -32.24
CA PRO A 361 38.88 71.70 -33.55
C PRO A 361 39.09 73.21 -33.73
N VAL A 362 39.15 73.96 -32.62
CA VAL A 362 39.39 75.41 -32.59
C VAL A 362 40.88 75.71 -32.78
N GLY A 363 41.78 74.88 -32.26
CA GLY A 363 43.23 75.01 -32.44
C GLY A 363 43.66 74.72 -33.88
N ASP A 364 43.10 73.68 -34.48
CA ASP A 364 43.40 73.31 -35.87
C ASP A 364 42.81 74.32 -36.87
N ALA A 365 41.63 74.88 -36.58
CA ALA A 365 41.02 75.97 -37.36
C ALA A 365 41.80 77.28 -37.28
N LEU A 366 42.36 77.63 -36.11
CA LEU A 366 43.21 78.82 -35.96
C LEU A 366 44.56 78.68 -36.70
N HIS A 367 45.13 77.47 -36.74
CA HIS A 367 46.41 77.24 -37.39
C HIS A 367 46.31 77.25 -38.92
N GLN A 368 45.15 76.86 -39.49
CA GLN A 368 44.83 77.02 -40.92
C GLN A 368 44.55 78.47 -41.32
N GLN A 369 43.94 79.28 -40.44
CA GLN A 369 43.63 80.69 -40.72
C GLN A 369 44.86 81.62 -40.75
N GLN A 370 46.00 81.22 -40.16
CA GLN A 370 47.22 82.03 -40.21
C GLN A 370 48.04 81.85 -41.50
N ASN A 371 47.64 80.95 -42.41
CA ASN A 371 48.48 80.55 -43.55
C ASN A 371 47.78 80.58 -44.93
N ILE A 372 46.82 81.47 -45.19
CA ILE A 372 46.32 81.69 -46.56
C ILE A 372 46.13 83.18 -46.86
N LYS A 373 46.87 83.64 -47.89
CA LYS A 373 46.81 84.98 -48.50
C LYS A 373 45.48 85.20 -49.24
N VAL A 374 45.02 86.45 -49.19
CA VAL A 374 43.86 87.03 -49.88
C VAL A 374 43.88 86.80 -51.38
N GLY A 375 42.71 86.49 -51.96
CA GLY A 375 42.41 86.53 -53.39
C GLY A 375 40.89 86.51 -53.64
N ASP A 376 40.41 87.49 -54.40
CA ASP A 376 39.04 88.03 -54.48
C ASP A 376 37.98 87.18 -55.23
N GLY A 377 36.69 87.43 -54.94
CA GLY A 377 35.57 87.10 -55.85
C GLY A 377 34.17 86.98 -55.22
N LYS A 378 33.39 88.06 -55.21
CA LYS A 378 31.89 88.16 -55.05
C LYS A 378 31.21 87.98 -56.44
N PRO A 379 29.85 87.90 -56.66
CA PRO A 379 28.72 88.43 -55.85
C PRO A 379 27.42 87.53 -55.78
N GLU A 380 26.50 87.71 -54.80
CA GLU A 380 25.10 88.29 -54.84
C GLU A 380 24.03 87.44 -55.57
N ASP A 381 22.72 87.38 -55.27
CA ASP A 381 21.73 87.96 -54.33
C ASP A 381 20.48 87.02 -54.41
N GLY A 382 19.63 86.83 -53.39
CA GLY A 382 18.43 87.66 -53.18
C GLY A 382 17.11 86.92 -53.47
N GLU A 383 16.35 86.65 -52.39
CA GLU A 383 14.93 86.29 -52.18
C GLU A 383 13.85 86.61 -53.27
N PRO A 384 12.58 86.07 -53.24
CA PRO A 384 11.68 86.05 -52.07
C PRO A 384 10.59 84.95 -51.91
N LYS A 385 9.98 84.92 -50.71
CA LYS A 385 8.69 84.26 -50.30
C LYS A 385 7.45 85.01 -50.89
N PRO A 386 6.13 84.77 -50.59
CA PRO A 386 5.46 83.89 -49.59
C PRO A 386 4.09 83.24 -50.00
N ASN A 387 3.50 82.37 -49.15
CA ASN A 387 2.19 82.60 -48.48
C ASN A 387 1.58 81.37 -47.74
N ASN A 388 1.16 81.66 -46.48
CA ASN A 388 0.07 81.15 -45.62
C ASN A 388 -1.02 80.22 -46.21
N LYS A 389 -1.87 79.50 -45.47
CA LYS A 389 -2.03 79.02 -44.06
C LYS A 389 -3.34 78.20 -44.06
N LYS A 390 -3.49 77.28 -43.10
CA LYS A 390 -4.74 76.60 -42.67
C LYS A 390 -5.37 75.63 -43.68
N GLU A 391 -5.09 74.34 -43.46
CA GLU A 391 -6.04 73.20 -43.44
C GLU A 391 -5.23 71.93 -43.66
N ALA A 392 -5.17 71.07 -42.63
CA ALA A 392 -5.04 69.61 -42.72
C ALA A 392 -4.63 69.04 -41.35
N TRP A 393 -5.50 69.19 -40.36
CA TRP A 393 -5.58 68.18 -39.32
C TRP A 393 -6.25 66.95 -39.95
N LYS A 394 -5.56 65.80 -39.99
CA LYS A 394 -6.08 64.43 -39.76
C LYS A 394 -5.21 63.38 -40.44
N GLN A 395 -5.16 62.22 -39.75
CA GLN A 395 -4.67 60.90 -40.13
C GLN A 395 -3.28 60.58 -39.53
N SER A 396 -3.24 59.83 -38.43
CA SER A 396 -3.24 58.35 -38.43
C SER A 396 -1.93 57.89 -39.09
N PHE A 397 -0.97 57.32 -38.37
CA PHE A 397 -1.04 56.15 -37.49
C PHE A 397 0.08 56.18 -36.45
#